data_AF-A0A7X9HAX1-F1
#
_entry.id   AF-A0A7X9HAX1-F1
#
_cell.length_a   1.000
_cell.length_b   1.000
_cell.length_c   1.000
_cell.angle_alpha   90.00
_cell.angle_beta   90.00
_cell.angle_gamma   90.00
#
_symmetry.space_group_name_H-M   'P 1'
#
loop_
_entity.id
_entity.type
_entity.pdbx_description
1 polymer ?
#
loop_
_entity_poly.entity_id
_entity_poly.type
_entity_poly.pdbx_seq_one_letter_code
_entity_poly.pdbx_strand_id
1 'polypeptide(L)'
;MKAESILEILERNQFSTGIVVACDVTHATPASFIAHQINRNMTEEIAADYLKTDIDVFIGGGRICFEKRKDGRNLLEELKNKNYQIAYTLD
;
A
#
# COMPACT_ATOMS: atom_id res chain seq x y z
N MET A 1 -8.65 17.80 6.63
CA MET A 1 -7.94 18.09 5.35
C MET A 1 -6.90 17.00 5.15
N LYS A 2 -6.77 16.49 3.92
CA LYS A 2 -5.71 15.55 3.52
C LYS A 2 -4.44 16.36 3.26
N ALA A 3 -3.32 16.01 3.91
CA ALA A 3 -2.02 16.58 3.59
C ALA A 3 -1.34 15.68 2.54
N GLU A 4 -0.80 16.26 1.46
CA GLU A 4 -0.10 15.48 0.41
C GLU A 4 1.21 14.91 0.98
N SER A 5 1.49 13.63 0.74
CA SER A 5 2.75 13.01 1.16
C SER A 5 3.87 13.28 0.15
N ILE A 6 5.13 13.10 0.56
CA ILE A 6 6.26 13.19 -0.39
C ILE A 6 6.16 12.14 -1.51
N LEU A 7 5.58 10.97 -1.24
CA LEU A 7 5.41 9.92 -2.23
C LEU A 7 4.40 10.35 -3.30
N GLU A 8 3.26 10.92 -2.89
CA GLU A 8 2.25 11.46 -3.81
C GLU A 8 2.82 12.60 -4.66
N ILE A 9 3.65 13.47 -4.08
CA ILE A 9 4.35 14.53 -4.81
C ILE A 9 5.28 13.93 -5.87
N LEU A 10 6.07 12.91 -5.52
CA LEU A 10 7.02 12.29 -6.45
C LEU A 10 6.31 11.57 -7.60
N GLU A 11 5.24 10.83 -7.31
CA GLU A 11 4.40 10.17 -8.31
C GLU A 11 3.80 11.18 -9.30
N ARG A 12 3.26 12.30 -8.81
CA ARG A 12 2.75 13.39 -9.65
C ARG A 12 3.82 13.99 -10.56
N ASN A 13 5.08 13.93 -10.14
CA ASN A 13 6.23 14.39 -10.92
C ASN A 13 6.90 13.27 -11.73
N GLN A 14 6.26 12.09 -11.87
CA GLN A 14 6.72 10.96 -12.67
C GLN A 14 8.08 10.38 -12.23
N PHE A 15 8.42 10.55 -10.95
CA PHE A 15 9.54 9.82 -10.34
C PHE A 15 9.08 8.44 -9.95
N SER A 16 9.98 7.46 -10.06
CA SER A 16 9.70 6.14 -9.50
C SER A 16 9.69 6.18 -7.97
N THR A 17 8.73 5.53 -7.33
CA THR A 17 8.61 5.47 -5.87
C THR A 17 8.51 4.05 -5.33
N GLY A 18 8.89 3.90 -4.06
CA GLY A 18 8.77 2.60 -3.41
C GLY A 18 8.80 2.64 -1.89
N ILE A 19 8.21 1.62 -1.27
CA ILE A 19 8.17 1.42 0.18
C ILE A 19 8.75 0.05 0.50
N VAL A 20 9.81 -0.02 1.30
CA VAL A 20 10.39 -1.29 1.76
C VAL A 20 10.48 -1.29 3.27
N VAL A 21 9.88 -2.29 3.91
CA VAL A 21 9.88 -2.44 5.36
C VAL A 21 10.03 -3.90 5.77
N ALA A 22 10.65 -4.15 6.93
CA ALA A 22 10.71 -5.48 7.53
C ALA A 22 9.43 -5.87 8.29
N CYS A 23 8.57 -4.90 8.58
CA CYS A 23 7.27 -5.09 9.23
C CYS A 23 6.13 -5.05 8.20
N ASP A 24 4.89 -4.93 8.67
CA ASP A 24 3.73 -4.81 7.79
C ASP A 24 3.73 -3.47 7.04
N VAL A 25 3.44 -3.50 5.73
CA VAL A 25 3.34 -2.29 4.90
C VAL A 25 2.17 -1.38 5.34
N THR A 26 1.23 -1.91 6.11
CA THR A 26 0.11 -1.16 6.73
C THR A 26 0.46 -0.57 8.09
N HIS A 27 1.67 -0.82 8.61
CA HIS A 27 2.13 -0.22 9.87
C HIS A 27 2.25 1.30 9.73
N ALA A 28 2.17 2.03 10.85
CA ALA A 28 2.04 3.49 10.84
C ALA A 28 3.14 4.22 10.03
N THR A 29 4.40 3.77 10.15
CA THR A 29 5.53 4.39 9.44
C THR A 29 5.38 4.31 7.92
N PRO A 30 5.30 3.12 7.27
CA PRO A 30 5.07 3.06 5.83
C PRO A 30 3.71 3.65 5.41
N ALA A 31 2.65 3.43 6.20
CA ALA A 31 1.31 3.93 5.90
C ALA A 31 1.26 5.46 5.78
N SER A 32 2.06 6.19 6.59
CA SER A 32 2.07 7.66 6.55
C SER A 32 2.51 8.27 5.21
N PHE A 33 3.15 7.47 4.34
CA PHE A 33 3.58 7.92 3.01
C PHE A 33 2.55 7.68 1.92
N ILE A 34 1.57 6.79 2.11
CA ILE A 34 0.68 6.35 1.01
C ILE A 34 -0.80 6.33 1.38
N ALA A 35 -1.12 6.26 2.67
CA ALA A 35 -2.49 6.14 3.17
C ALA A 35 -2.90 7.38 3.97
N HIS A 36 -4.21 7.67 3.94
CA HIS A 36 -4.80 8.83 4.60
C HIS A 36 -6.01 8.38 5.41
N GLN A 37 -5.74 7.91 6.63
CA GLN A 37 -6.74 7.36 7.54
C GLN A 37 -6.74 8.08 8.88
N ILE A 38 -7.91 8.11 9.54
CA ILE A 38 -8.09 8.81 10.82
C ILE A 38 -7.38 8.06 11.96
N ASN A 39 -7.22 6.75 11.83
CA ASN A 39 -6.63 5.91 12.86
C ASN A 39 -5.69 4.87 12.25
N ARG A 40 -4.49 4.74 12.84
CA ARG A 40 -3.47 3.75 12.43
C ARG A 40 -3.93 2.29 12.52
N ASN A 41 -4.99 2.01 13.27
CA ASN A 41 -5.56 0.66 13.42
C ASN A 41 -6.49 0.27 12.27
N MET A 42 -6.80 1.19 11.35
CA MET A 42 -7.60 0.93 10.15
C MET A 42 -6.76 0.24 9.08
N THR A 43 -6.12 -0.89 9.41
CA THR A 43 -5.10 -1.53 8.57
C THR A 43 -5.66 -2.07 7.25
N GLU A 44 -6.93 -2.47 7.21
CA GLU A 44 -7.61 -2.84 5.97
C GLU A 44 -7.86 -1.61 5.09
N GLU A 45 -8.29 -0.48 5.66
CA GLU A 45 -8.49 0.75 4.91
C GLU A 45 -7.17 1.35 4.43
N ILE A 46 -6.12 1.26 5.25
CA ILE A 46 -4.73 1.60 4.87
C ILE A 46 -4.28 0.72 3.70
N ALA A 47 -4.52 -0.60 3.74
CA ALA A 47 -4.17 -1.49 2.63
C ALA A 47 -4.93 -1.11 1.34
N ALA A 48 -6.19 -0.70 1.46
CA ALA A 48 -6.97 -0.25 0.29
C ALA A 48 -6.46 1.07 -0.29
N ASP A 49 -5.82 1.93 0.51
CA ASP A 49 -5.22 3.18 0.02
C ASP A 49 -4.01 2.94 -0.90
N TYR A 50 -3.32 1.80 -0.79
CA TYR A 50 -2.25 1.43 -1.74
C TYR A 50 -2.74 1.34 -3.20
N LEU A 51 -4.04 1.15 -3.44
CA LEU A 51 -4.61 1.14 -4.79
C LEU A 51 -4.87 2.54 -5.35
N LYS A 52 -4.82 3.58 -4.51
CA LYS A 52 -5.17 4.96 -4.87
C LYS A 52 -3.99 5.74 -5.46
N THR A 53 -2.78 5.31 -5.15
CA THR A 53 -1.52 5.91 -5.62
C THR A 53 -0.74 4.84 -6.38
N ASP A 54 -0.26 5.15 -7.57
CA ASP A 54 0.40 4.19 -8.45
C ASP A 54 1.88 3.98 -8.09
N ILE A 55 2.15 3.63 -6.82
CA ILE A 55 3.49 3.32 -6.31
C ILE A 55 4.13 2.16 -7.10
N ASP A 56 5.35 2.32 -7.62
CA ASP A 56 5.94 1.26 -8.46
C ASP A 56 6.24 -0.05 -7.70
N VAL A 57 6.68 0.06 -6.44
CA VAL A 57 7.09 -1.11 -5.65
C VAL A 57 6.78 -0.95 -4.17
N PHE A 58 6.23 -1.99 -3.55
CA PHE A 58 6.20 -2.08 -2.11
C PHE A 58 6.48 -3.50 -1.62
N ILE A 59 7.33 -3.61 -0.61
CA ILE A 59 7.82 -4.89 -0.07
C ILE A 59 7.72 -4.83 1.45
N GLY A 60 7.06 -5.83 2.03
CA GLY A 60 6.96 -6.01 3.47
C GLY A 60 5.95 -7.09 3.86
N GLY A 61 5.61 -7.13 5.14
CA GLY A 61 4.61 -8.03 5.72
C GLY A 61 3.17 -7.56 5.51
N GLY A 62 2.24 -8.13 6.28
CA GLY A 62 0.85 -7.66 6.33
C GLY A 62 -0.09 -8.22 5.25
N ARG A 63 0.31 -9.29 4.54
CA ARG A 63 -0.49 -9.94 3.47
C ARG A 63 -1.95 -10.18 3.86
N ILE A 64 -2.21 -10.50 5.12
CA ILE A 64 -3.57 -10.76 5.62
C ILE A 64 -4.52 -9.58 5.40
N CYS A 65 -4.04 -8.33 5.50
CA CYS A 65 -4.84 -7.12 5.28
C CYS A 65 -5.22 -6.91 3.80
N PHE A 66 -4.53 -7.59 2.88
CA PHE A 66 -4.78 -7.53 1.45
C PHE A 66 -5.70 -8.67 0.97
N GLU A 67 -5.63 -9.85 1.57
CA GLU A 67 -6.39 -11.04 1.11
C GLU A 67 -7.57 -11.45 2.00
N LYS A 68 -7.46 -11.34 3.33
CA LYS A 68 -8.46 -11.85 4.28
C LYS A 68 -9.22 -10.71 4.94
N ARG A 69 -9.87 -9.91 4.11
CA ARG A 69 -10.55 -8.68 4.51
C ARG A 69 -11.99 -8.93 4.92
N LYS A 70 -12.52 -8.05 5.78
CA LYS A 70 -13.92 -8.11 6.23
C LYS A 70 -14.91 -7.80 5.11
N ASP A 71 -14.49 -7.00 4.14
CA ASP A 71 -15.28 -6.62 2.97
C ASP A 71 -15.26 -7.67 1.84
N GLY A 72 -14.53 -8.78 2.02
CA GLY A 72 -14.42 -9.86 1.04
C GLY A 72 -13.58 -9.54 -0.19
N ARG A 73 -12.93 -8.36 -0.25
CA ARG A 73 -12.04 -7.99 -1.35
C ARG A 73 -10.71 -8.73 -1.26
N ASN A 74 -10.10 -8.95 -2.42
CA ASN A 74 -8.71 -9.38 -2.53
C ASN A 74 -7.92 -8.32 -3.27
N LEU A 75 -7.21 -7.49 -2.51
CA LEU A 75 -6.46 -6.36 -3.06
C LEU A 75 -5.25 -6.82 -3.88
N LEU A 76 -4.72 -8.03 -3.66
CA LEU A 76 -3.65 -8.56 -4.50
C LEU A 76 -4.14 -8.85 -5.91
N GLU A 77 -5.38 -9.33 -6.07
CA GLU A 77 -5.98 -9.49 -7.40
C GLU A 77 -6.30 -8.13 -8.03
N GLU A 78 -6.74 -7.15 -7.26
CA GLU A 78 -6.92 -5.78 -7.75
C GLU A 78 -5.59 -5.15 -8.22
N LEU A 79 -4.50 -5.39 -7.48
CA LEU A 79 -3.15 -4.96 -7.87
C LEU A 79 -2.65 -5.68 -9.12
N LYS A 80 -2.89 -6.99 -9.27
CA LYS A 80 -2.60 -7.71 -10.51
C LYS A 80 -3.35 -7.12 -11.69
N ASN A 81 -4.61 -6.74 -11.52
CA ASN A 81 -5.39 -6.06 -12.55
C ASN A 81 -4.85 -4.66 -12.90
N LYS A 82 -4.07 -4.05 -12.00
CA LYS A 82 -3.26 -2.85 -12.26
C LYS A 82 -1.85 -3.16 -12.78
N ASN A 83 -1.58 -4.39 -13.22
CA ASN A 83 -0.30 -4.88 -13.75
C ASN A 83 0.86 -4.98 -12.72
N TYR A 84 0.55 -5.08 -11.44
CA TYR A 84 1.57 -5.34 -10.43
C TYR A 84 2.00 -6.81 -10.45
N GLN A 85 3.29 -7.03 -10.25
CA GLN A 85 3.83 -8.36 -9.96
C GLN A 85 3.71 -8.64 -8.47
N ILE A 86 3.16 -9.80 -8.12
CA ILE A 86 2.99 -10.22 -6.73
C ILE A 86 3.99 -11.33 -6.43
N ALA A 87 4.93 -11.05 -5.54
CA ALA A 87 5.89 -12.01 -5.02
C ALA A 87 5.61 -12.30 -3.54
N TYR A 88 5.75 -13.56 -3.14
CA TYR A 88 5.55 -14.02 -1.76
C TYR A 88 6.83 -14.51 -1.09
N THR A 89 7.84 -14.80 -1.92
CA THR A 89 9.13 -15.39 -1.56
C THR A 89 10.22 -14.73 -2.40
N LEU A 90 11.47 -14.99 -2.06
CA LEU A 90 12.63 -14.49 -2.82
C LEU A 90 12.86 -15.24 -4.14
N ASP A 91 12.36 -16.48 -4.23
CA ASP A 91 12.44 -17.34 -5.41
C ASP A 91 11.39 -16.98 -6.47
#